data_AF-A0A2R7RFT9-F1
#
_entry.id   AF-A0A2R7RFT9-F1
#
_cell.length_a   1.000
_cell.length_b   1.000
_cell.length_c   1.000
_cell.angle_alpha   90.00
_cell.angle_beta   90.00
_cell.angle_gamma   90.00
#
_symmetry.space_group_name_H-M   'P 1'
#
loop_
_entity.id
_entity.type
_entity.pdbx_description
1 polymer ?
#
loop_
_entity_poly.entity_id
_entity_poly.type
_entity_poly.pdbx_seq_one_letter_code
_entity_poly.pdbx_strand_id
1 'polypeptide(L)'
;MLPIPEPIVDPRDPDEFLDELDTTWPLIRDGETRVKVTDKGWAIMEEFLYDALTLGPDFSRISTLLELGFTDTAVREASVTLESMLKRRLRTAKFGNNLISQIDSCLEQGGVDLTYRRIVITRLRTVFTFVRNKFGHNIDPRLPVSEANALCWRIVSLYDSPVWDQLAIDSE
;
A
#
# COMPACT_ATOMS: atom_id res chain seq x y z
N MET A 1 54.65 -15.54 33.47
CA MET A 1 53.42 -15.31 32.68
C MET A 1 53.02 -13.87 32.86
N LEU A 2 52.98 -13.07 31.79
CA LEU A 2 52.46 -11.70 31.84
C LEU A 2 50.92 -11.76 31.76
N PRO A 3 50.19 -10.97 32.57
CA PRO A 3 48.73 -10.94 32.50
C PRO A 3 48.30 -10.30 31.18
N ILE A 4 47.30 -10.90 30.52
CA ILE A 4 46.67 -10.34 29.33
C ILE A 4 45.87 -9.12 29.78
N PRO A 5 46.11 -7.92 29.21
CA PRO A 5 45.31 -6.75 29.56
C PRO A 5 43.87 -6.98 29.08
N GLU A 6 42.91 -6.79 29.97
CA GLU A 6 41.50 -6.81 29.60
C GLU A 6 41.22 -5.65 28.62
N PRO A 7 40.49 -5.90 27.52
CA PRO A 7 40.13 -4.84 26.60
C PRO A 7 39.22 -3.85 27.34
N ILE A 8 39.65 -2.59 27.40
CA ILE A 8 38.79 -1.47 27.78
C ILE A 8 37.80 -1.31 26.63
N VAL A 9 36.66 -2.00 26.71
CA VAL A 9 35.51 -1.71 25.85
C VAL A 9 34.81 -0.54 26.51
N ASP A 10 35.07 0.66 25.99
CA ASP A 10 34.28 1.84 26.35
C ASP A 10 32.80 1.51 26.07
N PRO A 11 31.88 1.68 27.04
CA PRO A 11 30.47 1.48 26.78
C PRO A 11 30.05 2.43 25.66
N ARG A 12 29.76 1.87 24.47
CA ARG A 12 29.24 2.66 23.35
C ARG A 12 27.98 3.37 23.81
N ASP A 13 27.88 4.65 23.47
CA ASP A 13 26.67 5.42 23.70
C ASP A 13 25.49 4.69 23.02
N PRO A 14 24.42 4.35 23.75
CA PRO A 14 23.24 3.69 23.18
C PRO A 14 22.69 4.44 21.96
N ASP A 15 22.81 5.77 21.93
CA ASP A 15 22.30 6.60 20.85
C ASP A 15 23.17 6.47 19.58
N GLU A 16 24.50 6.40 19.70
CA GLU A 16 25.39 6.12 18.55
C GLU A 16 25.15 4.73 17.97
N PHE A 17 24.85 3.74 18.81
CA PHE A 17 24.54 2.38 18.35
C PHE A 17 23.22 2.30 17.60
N LEU A 18 22.21 3.08 18.01
CA LEU A 18 20.92 3.14 17.33
C LEU A 18 21.03 3.88 15.97
N ASP A 19 21.83 4.94 15.89
CA ASP A 19 22.11 5.65 14.63
C ASP A 19 22.89 4.77 13.62
N GLU A 20 23.85 3.98 14.10
CA GLU A 20 24.58 3.00 13.27
C GLU A 20 23.65 1.88 12.76
N LEU A 21 22.67 1.47 13.57
CA LEU A 21 21.68 0.46 13.18
C LEU A 21 20.64 0.99 12.17
N ASP A 22 20.13 2.21 12.36
CA ASP A 22 19.17 2.86 11.44
C ASP A 22 19.78 3.04 10.04
N THR A 23 21.11 3.18 9.94
CA THR A 23 21.82 3.33 8.67
C THR A 23 22.33 2.01 8.07
N THR A 24 22.36 0.90 8.83
CA THR A 24 22.98 -0.36 8.39
C THR A 24 21.98 -1.46 8.06
N TRP A 25 20.93 -1.63 8.87
CA TRP A 25 19.96 -2.73 8.73
C TRP A 25 18.61 -2.21 8.28
N PRO A 26 17.86 -2.89 7.40
CA PRO A 26 16.57 -2.40 6.90
C PRO A 26 15.42 -2.52 7.90
N LEU A 27 15.55 -3.43 8.88
CA LEU A 27 14.55 -3.68 9.91
C LEU A 27 15.28 -3.82 11.23
N ILE A 28 14.81 -3.12 12.25
CA ILE A 28 15.31 -3.25 13.62
C ILE A 28 14.16 -3.53 14.57
N ARG A 29 14.48 -4.19 15.68
CA ARG A 29 13.51 -4.42 16.75
C ARG A 29 13.47 -3.17 17.62
N ASP A 30 12.28 -2.57 17.75
CA ASP A 30 12.03 -1.43 18.63
C ASP A 30 11.37 -1.95 19.92
N GLY A 31 12.20 -2.18 20.94
CA GLY A 31 11.79 -2.84 22.18
C GLY A 31 11.45 -4.34 22.01
N GLU A 32 10.63 -4.89 22.91
CA GLU A 32 10.36 -6.33 22.92
C GLU A 32 9.36 -6.80 21.86
N THR A 33 8.46 -5.95 21.40
CA THR A 33 7.31 -6.40 20.56
C THR A 33 7.14 -5.65 19.25
N ARG A 34 7.91 -4.58 19.00
CA ARG A 34 7.76 -3.78 17.78
C ARG A 34 8.92 -4.01 16.85
N VAL A 35 8.63 -3.90 15.56
CA VAL A 35 9.61 -3.86 14.49
C VAL A 35 9.49 -2.49 13.85
N LYS A 36 10.61 -1.78 13.76
CA LYS A 36 10.73 -0.49 13.07
C LYS A 36 11.43 -0.73 11.73
N VAL A 37 10.89 -0.14 10.69
CA VAL A 37 11.57 -0.02 9.39
C VAL A 37 12.52 1.17 9.51
N THR A 38 13.80 0.95 9.25
CA THR A 38 14.82 1.99 9.31
C THR A 38 14.80 2.85 8.04
N ASP A 39 15.53 3.95 8.02
CA ASP A 39 15.64 4.81 6.83
C ASP A 39 16.22 4.03 5.63
N LYS A 40 17.21 3.15 5.88
CA LYS A 40 17.72 2.24 4.84
C LYS A 40 16.66 1.25 4.37
N GLY A 41 15.84 0.73 5.27
CA GLY A 41 14.72 -0.15 4.93
C GLY A 41 13.69 0.55 4.06
N TRP A 42 13.36 1.79 4.38
CA TRP A 42 12.49 2.64 3.57
C TRP A 42 13.10 2.93 2.20
N ALA A 43 14.38 3.25 2.10
CA ALA A 43 15.05 3.48 0.83
C ALA A 43 15.03 2.24 -0.08
N ILE A 44 15.29 1.04 0.47
CA ILE A 44 15.20 -0.23 -0.28
C ILE A 44 13.76 -0.49 -0.73
N MET A 45 12.78 -0.23 0.13
CA MET A 45 11.37 -0.34 -0.24
C MET A 45 10.97 0.66 -1.31
N GLU A 46 11.49 1.88 -1.29
CA GLU A 46 11.24 2.90 -2.29
C GLU A 46 11.79 2.48 -3.65
N GLU A 47 13.03 1.99 -3.70
CA GLU A 47 13.65 1.44 -4.92
C GLU A 47 12.83 0.25 -5.46
N PHE A 48 12.50 -0.71 -4.60
CA PHE A 48 11.68 -1.85 -4.99
C PHE A 48 10.31 -1.44 -5.52
N LEU A 49 9.62 -0.52 -4.83
CA LEU A 49 8.30 -0.06 -5.24
C LEU A 49 8.36 0.77 -6.52
N TYR A 50 9.43 1.55 -6.72
CA TYR A 50 9.63 2.30 -7.96
C TYR A 50 9.78 1.35 -9.15
N ASP A 51 10.62 0.32 -9.02
CA ASP A 51 10.85 -0.66 -10.09
C ASP A 51 9.66 -1.60 -10.31
N ALA A 52 8.96 -1.98 -9.23
CA ALA A 52 7.83 -2.90 -9.29
C ALA A 52 6.53 -2.23 -9.75
N LEU A 53 6.44 -0.90 -9.72
CA LEU A 53 5.24 -0.17 -10.13
C LEU A 53 5.21 -0.01 -11.66
N THR A 54 4.94 -1.10 -12.36
CA THR A 54 4.55 -1.04 -13.77
C THR A 54 3.07 -0.70 -13.87
N LEU A 55 2.77 0.59 -14.05
CA LEU A 55 1.40 1.05 -14.27
C LEU A 55 0.94 0.73 -15.69
N GLY A 56 -0.15 -0.02 -15.82
CA GLY A 56 -0.80 -0.26 -17.10
C GLY A 56 -1.31 1.02 -17.77
N PRO A 57 -1.77 0.96 -19.03
CA PRO A 57 -2.16 2.15 -19.80
C PRO A 57 -3.25 3.00 -19.12
N ASP A 58 -4.20 2.34 -18.44
CA ASP A 58 -5.27 2.98 -17.68
C ASP A 58 -4.75 3.83 -16.51
N PHE A 59 -3.51 3.61 -16.08
CA PHE A 59 -2.84 4.30 -14.98
C PHE A 59 -1.68 5.22 -15.44
N SER A 60 -1.48 5.41 -16.74
CA SER A 60 -0.40 6.25 -17.29
C SER A 60 -0.36 7.67 -16.71
N ARG A 61 -1.54 8.29 -16.52
CA ARG A 61 -1.68 9.62 -15.89
C ARG A 61 -1.20 9.63 -14.43
N ILE A 62 -1.30 8.51 -13.72
CA ILE A 62 -0.91 8.38 -12.31
C ILE A 62 0.62 8.32 -12.20
N SER A 63 1.32 7.66 -13.14
CA SER A 63 2.78 7.71 -13.23
C SER A 63 3.28 9.15 -13.32
N THR A 64 2.71 9.94 -14.23
CA THR A 64 3.09 11.35 -14.40
C THR A 64 2.81 12.18 -13.14
N LEU A 65 1.71 11.93 -12.43
CA LEU A 65 1.41 12.64 -11.18
C LEU A 65 2.42 12.32 -10.08
N LEU A 66 2.87 11.06 -9.99
CA LEU A 66 3.90 10.64 -9.03
C LEU A 66 5.26 11.28 -9.36
N GLU A 67 5.66 11.27 -10.63
CA GLU A 67 6.90 11.91 -11.10
C GLU A 67 6.94 13.41 -10.82
N LEU A 68 5.79 14.08 -10.91
CA LEU A 68 5.64 15.51 -10.63
C LEU A 68 5.48 15.83 -9.13
N GLY A 69 5.49 14.82 -8.26
CA GLY A 69 5.35 14.99 -6.80
C GLY A 69 3.92 15.29 -6.33
N PHE A 70 2.90 15.09 -7.16
CA PHE A 70 1.48 15.20 -6.80
C PHE A 70 0.97 13.88 -6.20
N THR A 71 1.59 13.44 -5.11
CA THR A 71 1.40 12.11 -4.51
C THR A 71 -0.03 11.87 -4.02
N ASP A 72 -0.67 12.86 -3.44
CA ASP A 72 -2.06 12.80 -2.98
C ASP A 72 -3.04 12.65 -4.14
N THR A 73 -2.82 13.42 -5.19
CA THR A 73 -3.63 13.46 -6.40
C THR A 73 -3.50 12.14 -7.16
N ALA A 74 -2.28 11.60 -7.26
CA ALA A 74 -2.01 10.29 -7.84
C ALA A 74 -2.83 9.18 -7.16
N VAL A 75 -2.83 9.12 -5.82
CA VAL A 75 -3.58 8.10 -5.07
C VAL A 75 -5.10 8.27 -5.23
N ARG A 76 -5.59 9.51 -5.25
CA ARG A 76 -7.02 9.79 -5.51
C ARG A 76 -7.44 9.36 -6.90
N GLU A 77 -6.69 9.72 -7.93
CA GLU A 77 -6.95 9.34 -9.32
C GLU A 77 -6.91 7.81 -9.50
N ALA A 78 -5.95 7.12 -8.87
CA ALA A 78 -5.91 5.65 -8.85
C ALA A 78 -7.19 5.06 -8.26
N SER A 79 -7.65 5.62 -7.14
CA SER A 79 -8.85 5.14 -6.46
C SER A 79 -10.12 5.36 -7.28
N VAL A 80 -10.24 6.53 -7.92
CA VAL A 80 -11.35 6.86 -8.84
C VAL A 80 -11.32 5.94 -10.06
N THR A 81 -10.14 5.61 -10.58
CA THR A 81 -9.96 4.69 -11.71
C THR A 81 -10.45 3.29 -11.35
N LEU A 82 -10.06 2.79 -10.17
CA LEU A 82 -10.56 1.50 -9.64
C LEU A 82 -12.07 1.50 -9.45
N GLU A 83 -12.63 2.53 -8.79
CA GLU A 83 -14.07 2.62 -8.57
C GLU A 83 -14.85 2.69 -9.89
N SER A 84 -14.36 3.46 -10.86
CA SER A 84 -14.99 3.60 -12.18
C SER A 84 -14.99 2.27 -12.94
N MET A 85 -13.90 1.51 -12.89
CA MET A 85 -13.84 0.17 -13.48
C MET A 85 -14.84 -0.79 -12.84
N LEU A 86 -14.89 -0.84 -11.49
CA LEU A 86 -15.81 -1.70 -10.77
C LEU A 86 -17.27 -1.37 -11.06
N LYS A 87 -17.61 -0.07 -11.09
CA LYS A 87 -18.95 0.41 -11.43
C LYS A 87 -19.35 0.06 -12.86
N ARG A 88 -18.41 0.15 -13.80
CA ARG A 88 -18.62 -0.23 -15.20
C ARG A 88 -18.89 -1.73 -15.33
N ARG A 89 -18.10 -2.57 -14.66
CA ARG A 89 -18.31 -4.04 -14.67
C ARG A 89 -19.67 -4.42 -14.07
N LEU A 90 -20.06 -3.79 -12.96
CA LEU A 90 -21.33 -4.05 -12.28
C LEU A 90 -22.54 -3.27 -12.82
N ARG A 91 -22.34 -2.43 -13.84
CA ARG A 91 -23.36 -1.51 -14.39
C ARG A 91 -24.15 -0.76 -13.31
N THR A 92 -23.45 -0.24 -12.32
CA THR A 92 -24.06 0.35 -11.12
C THR A 92 -23.69 1.81 -10.90
N ALA A 93 -24.62 2.57 -10.34
CA ALA A 93 -24.40 3.93 -9.87
C ALA A 93 -24.07 3.99 -8.36
N LYS A 94 -23.90 2.85 -7.68
CA LYS A 94 -23.54 2.83 -6.26
C LYS A 94 -22.09 3.26 -6.05
N PHE A 95 -21.80 3.75 -4.84
CA PHE A 95 -20.49 4.24 -4.41
C PHE A 95 -20.15 3.76 -2.99
N GLY A 96 -18.88 3.78 -2.63
CA GLY A 96 -18.40 3.49 -1.27
C GLY A 96 -18.89 2.14 -0.73
N ASN A 97 -19.38 2.11 0.52
CA ASN A 97 -19.84 0.87 1.17
C ASN A 97 -20.97 0.17 0.41
N ASN A 98 -21.86 0.91 -0.24
CA ASN A 98 -22.95 0.32 -1.02
C ASN A 98 -22.43 -0.41 -2.27
N LEU A 99 -21.36 0.10 -2.89
CA LEU A 99 -20.67 -0.57 -3.98
C LEU A 99 -19.95 -1.82 -3.47
N ILE A 100 -19.25 -1.71 -2.34
CA ILE A 100 -18.54 -2.85 -1.72
C ILE A 100 -19.50 -3.99 -1.38
N SER A 101 -20.66 -3.69 -0.79
CA SER A 101 -21.66 -4.72 -0.47
C SER A 101 -22.21 -5.40 -1.73
N GLN A 102 -22.40 -4.66 -2.83
CA GLN A 102 -22.81 -5.26 -4.10
C GLN A 102 -21.70 -6.16 -4.67
N ILE A 103 -20.44 -5.74 -4.61
CA ILE A 103 -19.29 -6.55 -5.03
C ILE A 103 -19.26 -7.86 -4.22
N ASP A 104 -19.40 -7.80 -2.89
CA ASP A 104 -19.37 -8.99 -2.03
C ASP A 104 -20.46 -10.00 -2.43
N SER A 105 -21.69 -9.54 -2.69
CA SER A 105 -22.78 -10.39 -3.17
C SER A 105 -22.49 -11.00 -4.54
N CYS A 106 -21.95 -10.23 -5.49
CA CYS A 106 -21.63 -10.77 -6.82
C CYS A 106 -20.47 -11.78 -6.77
N LEU A 107 -19.46 -11.55 -5.94
CA LEU A 107 -18.36 -12.51 -5.74
C LEU A 107 -18.85 -13.80 -5.07
N GLU A 108 -19.80 -13.68 -4.13
CA GLU A 108 -20.48 -14.83 -3.52
C GLU A 108 -21.25 -15.65 -4.56
N GLN A 109 -22.03 -14.99 -5.41
CA GLN A 109 -22.80 -15.63 -6.48
C GLN A 109 -21.88 -16.27 -7.54
N GLY A 110 -20.76 -15.63 -7.85
CA GLY A 110 -19.71 -16.16 -8.74
C GLY A 110 -18.88 -17.29 -8.16
N GLY A 111 -19.21 -17.80 -6.96
CA GLY A 111 -18.54 -18.96 -6.36
C GLY A 111 -17.11 -18.70 -5.87
N VAL A 112 -16.75 -17.43 -5.63
CA VAL A 112 -15.42 -17.09 -5.12
C VAL A 112 -15.29 -17.55 -3.67
N ASP A 113 -14.17 -18.23 -3.37
CA ASP A 113 -13.86 -18.71 -2.02
C ASP A 113 -14.01 -17.61 -0.95
N LEU A 114 -14.58 -17.97 0.20
CA LEU A 114 -14.88 -17.04 1.29
C LEU A 114 -13.63 -16.32 1.81
N THR A 115 -12.49 -17.01 1.91
CA THR A 115 -11.23 -16.43 2.42
C THR A 115 -10.72 -15.38 1.44
N TYR A 116 -10.68 -15.73 0.16
CA TYR A 116 -10.24 -14.82 -0.88
C TYR A 116 -11.18 -13.62 -1.03
N ARG A 117 -12.49 -13.84 -1.01
CA ARG A 117 -13.52 -12.78 -0.99
C ARG A 117 -13.30 -11.81 0.17
N ARG A 118 -13.08 -12.31 1.39
CA ARG A 118 -12.78 -11.48 2.57
C ARG A 118 -11.52 -10.65 2.40
N ILE A 119 -10.46 -11.20 1.79
CA ILE A 119 -9.23 -10.47 1.51
C ILE A 119 -9.52 -9.31 0.54
N VAL A 120 -10.21 -9.58 -0.56
CA VAL A 120 -10.55 -8.57 -1.58
C VAL A 120 -11.43 -7.46 -0.98
N ILE A 121 -12.50 -7.82 -0.28
CA ILE A 121 -13.42 -6.86 0.36
C ILE A 121 -12.71 -6.02 1.42
N THR A 122 -11.85 -6.62 2.23
CA THR A 122 -11.05 -5.89 3.22
C THR A 122 -10.13 -4.89 2.54
N ARG A 123 -9.43 -5.30 1.47
CA ARG A 123 -8.57 -4.40 0.69
C ARG A 123 -9.35 -3.23 0.09
N LEU A 124 -10.52 -3.47 -0.49
CA LEU A 124 -11.40 -2.42 -1.03
C LEU A 124 -11.83 -1.43 0.06
N ARG A 125 -12.25 -1.94 1.22
CA ARG A 125 -12.60 -1.10 2.38
C ARG A 125 -11.42 -0.26 2.83
N THR A 126 -10.23 -0.85 2.91
CA THR A 126 -9.01 -0.09 3.26
C THR A 126 -8.78 1.02 2.26
N VAL A 127 -8.80 0.75 0.96
CA VAL A 127 -8.58 1.78 -0.08
C VAL A 127 -9.61 2.91 0.05
N PHE A 128 -10.91 2.60 0.01
CA PHE A 128 -11.94 3.65 0.02
C PHE A 128 -12.04 4.40 1.35
N THR A 129 -11.81 3.73 2.48
CA THR A 129 -11.81 4.39 3.79
C THR A 129 -10.57 5.24 3.97
N PHE A 130 -9.40 4.72 3.59
CA PHE A 130 -8.14 5.45 3.69
C PHE A 130 -8.15 6.70 2.81
N VAL A 131 -8.57 6.57 1.56
CA VAL A 131 -8.60 7.70 0.61
C VAL A 131 -9.57 8.77 1.10
N ARG A 132 -10.76 8.35 1.55
CA ARG A 132 -11.75 9.27 2.11
C ARG A 132 -11.28 9.95 3.40
N ASN A 133 -10.66 9.22 4.31
CA ASN A 133 -10.29 9.75 5.63
C ASN A 133 -8.97 10.53 5.59
N LYS A 134 -7.91 9.98 4.97
CA LYS A 134 -6.59 10.61 4.93
C LYS A 134 -6.56 11.84 4.04
N PHE A 135 -7.31 11.86 2.94
CA PHE A 135 -7.31 13.02 2.04
C PHE A 135 -8.56 13.90 2.14
N GLY A 136 -9.68 13.41 2.67
CA GLY A 136 -10.90 14.20 2.84
C GLY A 136 -10.96 15.00 4.14
N HIS A 137 -10.23 14.57 5.18
CA HIS A 137 -10.34 15.15 6.52
C HIS A 137 -9.02 15.59 7.17
N ASN A 138 -7.85 15.16 6.66
CA ASN A 138 -6.56 15.59 7.21
C ASN A 138 -5.88 16.65 6.34
N ILE A 139 -5.51 17.75 7.01
CA ILE A 139 -4.76 18.91 6.52
C ILE A 139 -3.25 18.61 6.67
N ASP A 140 -2.80 17.42 6.25
CA ASP A 140 -1.38 17.06 6.34
C ASP A 140 -0.73 17.32 4.97
N PRO A 141 0.32 18.16 4.89
CA PRO A 141 0.83 18.61 3.61
C PRO A 141 1.78 17.54 3.05
N ARG A 142 1.27 16.78 2.08
CA ARG A 142 1.99 15.79 1.25
C ARG A 142 2.20 14.43 1.90
N LEU A 143 1.58 13.44 1.26
CA LEU A 143 1.87 12.02 1.48
C LEU A 143 3.31 11.72 1.00
N PRO A 144 4.13 11.00 1.77
CA PRO A 144 5.44 10.52 1.32
C PRO A 144 5.34 9.73 0.01
N VAL A 145 6.36 9.83 -0.84
CA VAL A 145 6.37 9.17 -2.16
C VAL A 145 6.30 7.65 -2.03
N SER A 146 7.04 7.06 -1.08
CA SER A 146 6.95 5.64 -0.69
C SER A 146 5.52 5.20 -0.41
N GLU A 147 4.84 5.94 0.46
CA GLU A 147 3.45 5.64 0.84
C GLU A 147 2.51 5.75 -0.37
N ALA A 148 2.70 6.78 -1.20
CA ALA A 148 1.92 6.99 -2.41
C ALA A 148 2.09 5.85 -3.41
N ASN A 149 3.34 5.44 -3.65
CA ASN A 149 3.68 4.32 -4.52
C ASN A 149 3.09 3.02 -3.99
N ALA A 150 3.21 2.74 -2.69
CA ALA A 150 2.63 1.54 -2.07
C ALA A 150 1.10 1.50 -2.21
N LEU A 151 0.43 2.64 -2.03
CA LEU A 151 -1.02 2.73 -2.18
C LEU A 151 -1.44 2.59 -3.64
N CYS A 152 -0.75 3.25 -4.57
CA CYS A 152 -1.01 3.09 -6.00
C CYS A 152 -0.81 1.64 -6.44
N TRP A 153 0.27 0.98 -6.01
CA TRP A 153 0.51 -0.44 -6.26
C TRP A 153 -0.61 -1.33 -5.70
N ARG A 154 -1.10 -1.03 -4.49
CA ARG A 154 -2.19 -1.79 -3.87
C ARG A 154 -3.51 -1.64 -4.64
N ILE A 155 -3.76 -0.45 -5.20
CA ILE A 155 -4.93 -0.14 -6.01
C ILE A 155 -4.83 -0.82 -7.37
N VAL A 156 -3.67 -0.75 -8.02
CA VAL A 156 -3.41 -1.37 -9.33
C VAL A 156 -3.49 -2.88 -9.25
N SER A 157 -2.87 -3.50 -8.23
CA SER A 157 -3.01 -4.94 -8.00
C SER A 157 -4.43 -5.37 -7.64
N LEU A 158 -5.27 -4.46 -7.12
CA LEU A 158 -6.71 -4.72 -7.05
C LEU A 158 -7.32 -4.61 -8.44
N TYR A 159 -7.04 -3.55 -9.20
CA TYR A 159 -7.57 -3.33 -10.55
C TYR A 159 -7.33 -4.51 -11.50
N ASP A 160 -6.10 -5.03 -11.51
CA ASP A 160 -5.64 -6.13 -12.37
C ASP A 160 -6.00 -7.52 -11.81
N SER A 161 -6.71 -7.58 -10.67
CA SER A 161 -7.05 -8.85 -10.04
C SER A 161 -7.96 -9.69 -10.95
N PRO A 162 -7.63 -10.97 -11.20
CA PRO A 162 -8.45 -11.86 -12.02
C PRO A 162 -9.81 -12.18 -11.38
N VAL A 163 -9.99 -11.85 -10.09
CA VAL A 163 -11.26 -12.02 -9.38
C VAL A 163 -12.42 -11.31 -10.06
N TRP A 164 -12.15 -10.23 -10.80
CA TRP A 164 -13.19 -9.46 -11.48
C TRP A 164 -13.75 -10.13 -12.72
N ASP A 165 -13.11 -11.18 -13.23
CA ASP A 165 -13.62 -11.91 -14.39
C ASP A 165 -14.86 -12.74 -14.00
N GLN A 166 -14.98 -13.08 -12.71
CA GLN A 166 -16.19 -13.67 -12.14
C GLN A 166 -17.38 -12.70 -12.09
N LEU A 167 -17.13 -11.38 -12.21
CA LEU A 167 -18.19 -10.37 -12.25
C LEU A 167 -18.79 -10.19 -13.66
N ALA A 168 -18.20 -10.80 -14.69
CA ALA A 168 -18.62 -10.61 -16.07
C ALA A 168 -19.72 -11.60 -16.52
N ILE A 169 -20.12 -12.56 -15.68
CA ILE A 169 -20.82 -13.77 -16.14
C ILE A 169 -22.35 -13.64 -16.22
N ASP A 170 -22.99 -12.65 -15.60
CA ASP A 170 -24.46 -12.51 -15.66
C ASP A 170 -24.93 -11.57 -16.78
N SER A 171 -24.49 -11.84 -18.01
CA SER A 171 -25.00 -11.18 -19.23
C SER A 171 -25.50 -12.21 -20.24
N GLU A 172 -26.41 -13.09 -19.83
CA GLU A 172 -27.39 -13.74 -20.71
C GLU A 172 -28.63 -14.20 -19.92
#